data_AF-A0AAE1GPE4-F1
#
_entry.id   AF-A0AAE1GPE4-F1
#
_cell.length_a   1.000
_cell.length_b   1.000
_cell.length_c   1.000
_cell.angle_alpha   90.00
_cell.angle_beta   90.00
_cell.angle_gamma   90.00
#
_symmetry.space_group_name_H-M   'P 1'
#
loop_
_entity.id
_entity.type
_entity.pdbx_description
1 polymer ?
#
loop_
_entity_poly.entity_id
_entity_poly.type
_entity_poly.pdbx_seq_one_letter_code
_entity_poly.pdbx_strand_id
1 'polypeptide(L)'
;MVKQSCSNFEPLLIHAQFVRLYVAAHDTSDRKTPESILPASEAGCHWLPKKDGGRLLVSTWLVASLVFMTCYSGILTAMLTLPRVNIPIDSLSDLVAQSRLPWRIEAGSMMFHYFQVL
;
A
#
# COMPACT_ATOMS: atom_id res chain seq x y z
N MET A 1 15.03 14.45 -11.17
CA MET A 1 15.31 14.24 -9.74
C MET A 1 14.34 13.20 -9.15
N VAL A 2 14.51 11.91 -9.44
CA VAL A 2 13.72 10.80 -8.82
C VAL A 2 14.60 9.54 -8.75
N LYS A 3 15.77 9.63 -8.08
CA LYS A 3 16.68 8.47 -8.01
C LYS A 3 17.31 8.17 -6.64
N GLN A 4 16.96 8.91 -5.58
CA GLN A 4 17.62 8.71 -4.28
C GLN A 4 16.70 8.28 -3.13
N SER A 5 15.38 8.33 -3.25
CA SER A 5 14.50 7.98 -2.11
C SER A 5 14.08 6.50 -2.06
N CYS A 6 14.42 5.69 -3.06
CA CYS A 6 13.95 4.30 -3.17
C CYS A 6 14.98 3.23 -2.74
N SER A 7 16.18 3.61 -2.26
CA SER A 7 17.22 2.62 -1.90
C SER A 7 17.25 2.23 -0.42
N ASN A 8 16.37 2.77 0.42
CA ASN A 8 16.35 2.51 1.87
C ASN A 8 15.04 1.87 2.35
N PHE A 9 14.22 1.36 1.44
CA PHE A 9 13.17 0.41 1.80
C PHE A 9 13.75 -0.97 1.53
N GLU A 10 14.60 -1.44 2.46
CA GLU A 10 15.09 -2.81 2.52
C GLU A 10 14.11 -3.62 3.41
N PRO A 11 12.96 -4.08 2.88
CA PRO A 11 12.04 -4.93 3.62
C PRO A 11 12.73 -6.21 4.10
N LEU A 12 13.82 -6.60 3.44
CA LEU A 12 14.68 -7.72 3.80
C LEU A 12 15.46 -7.49 5.11
N LEU A 13 15.87 -6.25 5.42
CA LEU A 13 16.60 -5.94 6.65
C LEU A 13 15.68 -6.02 7.88
N ILE A 14 14.44 -5.54 7.75
CA ILE A 14 13.40 -5.66 8.80
C ILE A 14 13.01 -7.13 8.97
N HIS A 15 12.88 -7.89 7.88
CA HIS A 15 12.67 -9.34 7.93
C HIS A 15 13.83 -10.05 8.66
N ALA A 16 15.08 -9.72 8.33
CA ALA A 16 16.26 -10.34 8.93
C ALA A 16 16.41 -10.00 10.42
N GLN A 17 16.15 -8.75 10.81
CA GLN A 17 16.17 -8.33 12.22
C GLN A 17 15.03 -8.97 13.02
N PHE A 18 13.81 -9.02 12.47
CA PHE A 18 12.69 -9.66 13.16
C PHE A 18 12.89 -11.17 13.29
N VAL A 19 13.39 -11.85 12.26
CA VAL A 19 13.71 -13.28 12.32
C VAL A 19 14.84 -13.56 13.32
N ARG A 20 15.87 -12.70 13.39
CA ARG A 20 16.91 -12.77 14.43
C ARG A 20 16.34 -12.60 15.83
N LEU A 21 15.46 -11.63 16.04
CA LEU A 21 14.80 -11.39 17.33
C LEU A 21 13.85 -12.53 17.70
N TYR A 22 13.18 -13.13 16.72
CA TYR A 22 12.28 -14.27 16.89
C TYR A 22 13.04 -15.55 17.26
N VAL A 23 14.14 -15.85 16.56
CA VAL A 23 15.04 -16.97 16.91
C VAL A 23 15.62 -16.76 18.31
N ALA A 24 16.03 -15.52 18.65
CA ALA A 24 16.55 -15.19 19.98
C ALA A 24 15.47 -15.27 21.07
N ALA A 25 14.23 -14.87 20.78
CA ALA A 25 13.12 -14.97 21.72
C ALA A 25 12.69 -16.42 21.97
N HIS A 26 12.79 -17.28 20.95
CA HIS A 26 12.47 -18.70 21.06
C HIS A 26 13.42 -19.46 21.99
N ASP A 27 14.72 -19.16 21.93
CA ASP A 27 15.77 -19.81 22.74
C ASP A 27 15.52 -19.68 24.26
N THR A 28 14.88 -18.57 24.69
CA THR A 28 14.59 -18.33 26.11
C THR A 28 13.43 -19.14 26.67
N SER A 29 12.59 -19.78 25.83
CA SER A 29 11.39 -20.52 26.25
C SER A 29 11.62 -22.02 26.50
N ASP A 30 12.81 -22.56 26.25
CA ASP A 30 13.11 -24.00 26.40
C ASP A 30 13.53 -24.41 27.84
N ARG A 31 13.72 -23.47 28.77
CA ARG A 31 14.18 -23.80 30.13
C ARG A 31 13.11 -24.35 31.10
N LYS A 32 11.90 -24.72 30.65
CA LYS A 32 10.78 -24.99 31.59
C LYS A 32 9.88 -26.22 31.39
N THR A 33 10.21 -27.20 30.55
CA THR A 33 9.36 -28.42 30.44
C THR A 33 10.17 -29.71 30.30
N PRO A 34 10.33 -30.49 31.39
CA PRO A 34 10.78 -31.88 31.30
C PRO A 34 9.62 -32.80 30.85
N GLU A 35 9.94 -33.68 29.90
CA GLU A 35 9.38 -35.03 29.73
C GLU A 35 7.87 -35.21 29.41
N SER A 36 7.55 -35.56 28.16
CA SER A 36 6.71 -36.74 27.88
C SER A 36 6.75 -37.11 26.39
N ILE A 37 7.16 -38.36 26.17
CA ILE A 37 7.41 -39.11 24.94
C ILE A 37 6.16 -39.23 24.04
N LEU A 38 6.32 -39.00 22.73
CA LEU A 38 5.58 -39.68 21.63
C LEU A 38 6.27 -39.37 20.27
N PRO A 39 6.60 -40.39 19.43
CA PRO A 39 7.16 -40.18 18.10
C PRO A 39 6.03 -39.90 17.10
N ALA A 40 5.59 -38.65 17.02
CA ALA A 40 4.71 -38.20 15.95
C ALA A 40 5.57 -37.76 14.75
N SER A 41 5.33 -38.46 13.64
CA SER A 41 5.69 -38.08 12.27
C SER A 41 5.58 -36.58 12.02
N GLU A 42 6.58 -36.00 11.35
CA GLU A 42 6.45 -35.09 10.20
C GLU A 42 7.74 -34.27 10.02
N ALA A 43 8.51 -34.64 8.99
CA ALA A 43 9.66 -33.89 8.50
C ALA A 43 9.20 -32.66 7.70
N GLY A 44 8.56 -31.70 8.37
CA GLY A 44 8.16 -30.42 7.80
C GLY A 44 8.33 -29.32 8.84
N CYS A 45 9.36 -28.47 8.68
CA CYS A 45 9.72 -27.35 9.55
C CYS A 45 10.28 -27.73 10.95
N HIS A 46 11.52 -28.23 10.96
CA HIS A 46 12.37 -28.38 12.17
C HIS A 46 12.50 -27.08 13.00
N TRP A 47 12.35 -25.92 12.36
CA TRP A 47 12.59 -24.59 12.97
C TRP A 47 11.32 -23.94 13.55
N LEU A 48 10.17 -24.63 13.51
CA LEU A 48 8.90 -24.05 13.97
C LEU A 48 8.63 -24.48 15.44
N PRO A 49 8.38 -23.53 16.35
CA PRO A 49 8.07 -23.85 17.75
C PRO A 49 6.88 -24.79 17.83
N LYS A 50 6.98 -25.82 18.68
CA LYS A 50 5.86 -26.73 18.98
C LYS A 50 4.75 -26.08 19.81
N LYS A 51 4.96 -24.87 20.36
CA LYS A 51 3.95 -24.09 21.09
C LYS A 51 3.06 -23.27 20.14
N ASP A 52 1.74 -23.36 20.34
CA ASP A 52 0.70 -22.72 19.52
C ASP A 52 0.89 -21.19 19.38
N GLY A 53 1.36 -20.52 20.44
CA GLY A 53 1.58 -19.07 20.43
C GLY A 53 2.66 -18.60 19.46
N GLY A 54 3.71 -19.39 19.23
CA GLY A 54 4.78 -19.04 18.28
C GLY A 54 4.30 -19.08 16.83
N ARG A 55 3.42 -20.03 16.51
CA ARG A 55 2.83 -20.18 15.16
C ARG A 55 1.89 -19.03 14.83
N LEU A 56 1.05 -18.62 15.78
CA LEU A 56 0.15 -17.48 15.60
C LEU A 56 0.94 -16.21 15.30
N LEU A 57 1.98 -15.92 16.09
CA LEU A 57 2.78 -14.70 15.93
C LEU A 57 3.54 -14.66 14.59
N VAL A 58 4.14 -15.78 14.16
CA VAL A 58 4.78 -15.88 12.83
C VAL A 58 3.76 -15.74 11.71
N SER A 59 2.59 -16.36 11.84
CA SER A 59 1.55 -16.28 10.83
C SER A 59 1.03 -14.85 10.65
N THR A 60 0.77 -14.15 11.76
CA THR A 60 0.36 -12.74 11.74
C THR A 60 1.45 -11.87 11.15
N TRP A 61 2.72 -12.14 11.46
CA TRP A 61 3.84 -11.40 10.89
C TRP A 61 3.98 -11.58 9.37
N LEU A 62 3.91 -12.82 8.88
CA LEU A 62 3.98 -13.11 7.45
C LEU A 62 2.81 -12.53 6.67
N VAL A 63 1.60 -12.57 7.24
CA VAL A 63 0.43 -11.94 6.62
C VAL A 63 0.57 -10.42 6.60
N ALA A 64 1.06 -9.82 7.70
CA ALA A 64 1.30 -8.38 7.75
C ALA A 64 2.30 -7.93 6.69
N SER A 65 3.44 -8.61 6.53
CA SER A 65 4.45 -8.24 5.54
C SER A 65 3.95 -8.39 4.09
N LEU A 66 3.14 -9.41 3.81
CA LEU A 66 2.48 -9.60 2.51
C LEU A 66 1.50 -8.47 2.20
N VAL A 67 0.70 -8.04 3.17
CA VAL A 67 -0.21 -6.91 3.02
C VAL A 67 0.56 -5.62 2.77
N PHE A 68 1.64 -5.35 3.51
CA PHE A 68 2.46 -4.16 3.28
C PHE A 68 3.08 -4.12 1.87
N MET A 69 3.58 -5.24 1.36
CA MET A 69 4.11 -5.32 -0.01
C MET A 69 3.04 -5.06 -1.07
N THR A 70 1.86 -5.64 -0.91
CA THR A 70 0.76 -5.47 -1.85
C THR A 70 0.19 -4.05 -1.83
N CYS A 71 0.07 -3.42 -0.66
CA CYS A 71 -0.37 -2.03 -0.54
C CYS A 71 0.63 -1.04 -1.14
N TYR A 72 1.94 -1.24 -0.93
CA TYR A 72 2.96 -0.39 -1.53
C TYR A 72 2.95 -0.48 -3.06
N SER A 73 2.82 -1.68 -3.62
CA SER A 73 2.68 -1.83 -5.07
C SER A 73 1.36 -1.24 -5.58
N GLY A 74 0.26 -1.42 -4.85
CA GLY A 74 -1.07 -0.92 -5.24
C GLY A 74 -1.18 0.60 -5.26
N ILE A 75 -0.62 1.29 -4.26
CA ILE A 75 -0.65 2.76 -4.20
C ILE A 75 0.16 3.37 -5.35
N LEU A 76 1.28 2.73 -5.70
CA LEU A 76 2.13 3.14 -6.82
C LEU A 76 1.41 2.93 -8.16
N THR A 77 0.79 1.77 -8.35
CA THR A 77 0.00 1.48 -9.56
C THR A 77 -1.14 2.47 -9.72
N ALA A 78 -1.85 2.83 -8.65
CA ALA A 78 -2.94 3.80 -8.71
C ALA A 78 -2.48 5.19 -9.20
N MET A 79 -1.27 5.62 -8.80
CA MET A 79 -0.68 6.87 -9.29
C MET A 79 -0.22 6.79 -10.75
N LEU A 80 0.05 5.60 -11.26
CA LEU A 80 0.46 5.37 -12.66
C LEU A 80 -0.73 5.19 -13.61
N THR A 81 -1.86 4.67 -13.13
CA THR A 81 -3.04 4.40 -13.96
C THR A 81 -3.99 5.59 -14.08
N LEU A 82 -4.00 6.49 -13.10
CA LEU A 82 -4.85 7.67 -13.12
C LEU A 82 -4.10 8.87 -13.70
N PRO A 83 -4.31 9.27 -14.97
CA PRO A 83 -3.89 10.58 -15.42
C PRO A 83 -4.64 11.63 -14.57
N ARG A 84 -3.90 12.51 -13.89
CA ARG A 84 -4.50 13.62 -13.13
C ARG A 84 -5.14 14.60 -14.11
N VAL A 85 -6.43 14.39 -14.39
CA VAL A 85 -7.26 15.36 -15.11
C VAL A 85 -7.56 16.50 -14.15
N ASN A 86 -6.79 17.58 -14.27
CA ASN A 86 -7.16 18.85 -13.66
C ASN A 86 -8.17 19.50 -14.61
N ILE A 87 -9.45 19.52 -14.21
CA ILE A 87 -10.51 20.20 -14.94
C ILE A 87 -10.47 21.65 -14.43
N PRO A 88 -10.00 22.62 -15.22
CA PRO A 88 -9.72 23.96 -14.73
C PRO A 88 -10.98 24.84 -14.69
N ILE A 89 -12.16 24.26 -14.86
CA ILE A 89 -13.41 25.01 -15.06
C ILE A 89 -14.56 24.24 -14.42
N ASP A 90 -14.94 24.65 -13.22
CA ASP A 90 -16.11 24.09 -12.52
C ASP A 90 -17.34 25.03 -12.59
N SER A 91 -17.17 26.25 -13.10
CA SER A 91 -18.25 27.25 -13.19
C SER A 91 -18.15 28.17 -14.41
N LEU A 92 -19.28 28.76 -14.80
CA LEU A 92 -19.34 29.73 -15.90
C LEU A 92 -18.52 31.00 -15.60
N SER A 93 -18.48 31.44 -14.34
CA SER A 93 -17.64 32.57 -13.91
C SER A 93 -16.16 32.29 -14.09
N ASP A 94 -15.73 31.05 -13.86
CA ASP A 94 -14.34 30.62 -14.03
C ASP A 94 -13.99 30.53 -15.54
N LEU A 95 -14.95 30.10 -16.37
CA LEU A 95 -14.80 30.10 -17.83
C LEU A 95 -14.64 31.52 -18.40
N VAL A 96 -15.36 32.50 -17.86
CA VAL A 96 -15.26 33.91 -18.30
C VAL A 96 -13.97 34.56 -17.79
N ALA A 97 -13.53 34.22 -16.57
CA ALA A 97 -12.30 34.76 -15.98
C ALA A 97 -11.03 34.18 -16.64
N GLN A 98 -11.09 32.95 -17.14
CA GLN A 98 -9.95 32.29 -17.78
C GLN A 98 -9.80 32.69 -19.26
N SER A 99 -8.66 33.27 -19.61
CA SER A 99 -8.31 33.61 -21.01
C SER A 99 -7.64 32.48 -21.79
N ARG A 100 -7.36 31.34 -21.15
CA ARG A 100 -6.60 30.23 -21.74
C ARG A 100 -7.40 29.39 -22.75
N LEU A 101 -8.72 29.29 -22.57
CA LEU A 101 -9.61 28.59 -23.50
C LEU A 101 -10.51 29.61 -24.19
N PRO A 102 -10.40 29.78 -25.52
CA PRO A 102 -11.31 30.65 -26.26
C PRO A 102 -12.69 30.02 -26.28
N TRP A 103 -13.68 30.72 -25.73
CA TRP A 103 -15.08 30.35 -25.78
C TRP A 103 -15.83 31.32 -26.71
N ARG A 104 -16.80 30.80 -27.46
CA ARG A 104 -17.69 31.58 -28.32
C ARG A 104 -19.08 30.94 -28.31
N ILE A 105 -20.10 31.77 -28.50
CA ILE A 105 -21.48 31.32 -28.65
C ILE A 105 -21.80 31.36 -30.14
N GLU A 106 -22.45 30.30 -30.66
CA GLU A 106 -22.87 30.24 -32.05
C GLU A 106 -23.95 31.29 -32.34
N ALA A 107 -23.70 32.11 -33.36
CA ALA A 107 -24.59 33.19 -33.77
C ALA A 107 -25.88 32.62 -34.37
N GLY A 108 -27.03 33.16 -33.93
CA GLY A 108 -28.36 32.71 -34.38
C GLY A 108 -28.96 31.56 -33.57
N SER A 109 -28.27 31.06 -32.54
CA SER A 109 -28.87 30.13 -31.58
C SER A 109 -29.77 30.86 -30.57
N MET A 110 -30.74 30.14 -30.00
CA MET A 110 -31.59 30.67 -28.91
C MET A 110 -30.77 31.17 -27.70
N MET A 111 -29.62 30.56 -27.44
CA MET A 111 -28.72 30.97 -26.36
C MET A 111 -28.09 32.35 -26.62
N PHE A 112 -27.75 32.67 -27.87
CA PHE A 112 -27.19 33.98 -28.23
C PHE A 112 -28.18 35.12 -27.92
N HIS A 113 -29.46 34.92 -28.22
CA HIS A 113 -30.51 35.91 -27.93
C HIS A 113 -30.70 36.16 -26.43
N TYR A 114 -30.53 35.13 -25.60
CA TYR A 114 -30.68 35.26 -24.14
C TYR A 114 -29.60 36.18 -23.53
N PHE A 115 -28.36 36.09 -23.99
CA PHE A 115 -27.24 36.88 -23.46
C PHE A 115 -27.14 38.31 -24.01
N GLN A 116 -27.83 38.65 -25.10
CA GLN A 116 -27.85 40.03 -25.64
C GLN A 116 -28.85 40.97 -24.95
N VAL A 117 -29.86 40.42 -24.29
CA VAL A 117 -30.97 41.19 -23.69
C VAL A 117 -30.67 41.57 -22.22
N LEU A 118 -29.63 40.99 -21.63
CA LEU A 118 -29.13 41.35 -20.30
C LEU A 118 -28.18 42.55 -20.38
#